data_AF-A0A0F3IMY9-F1
#
_entry.id   AF-A0A0F3IMY9-F1
#
_cell.length_a   1.000
_cell.length_b   1.000
_cell.length_c   1.000
_cell.angle_alpha   90.00
_cell.angle_beta   90.00
_cell.angle_gamma   90.00
#
_symmetry.space_group_name_H-M   'P 1'
#
loop_
_entity.id
_entity.type
_entity.pdbx_description
1 polymer ?
#
loop_
_entity_poly.entity_id
_entity_poly.type
_entity_poly.pdbx_seq_one_letter_code
_entity_poly.pdbx_strand_id
1 'polypeptide(L)'
;MSFDFEIKQGRSFKASGFALNDDDTPRDISNIALHSHVRDKRGRRVAILDVAVIDAISGEYELSANDTTSWPPGTLYLDILELENGEKTLTETIVFKVEEAITRL
;
A
#
# COMPACT_ATOMS: atom_id res chain seq x y z
N MET A 1 1.38 -18.36 -9.03
CA MET A 1 1.44 -16.90 -8.80
C MET A 1 1.82 -16.73 -7.34
N SER A 2 2.89 -15.98 -7.05
CA SER A 2 3.28 -15.66 -5.67
C SER A 2 2.54 -14.39 -5.26
N PHE A 3 2.13 -14.31 -3.99
CA PHE A 3 1.61 -13.09 -3.38
C PHE A 3 2.62 -12.61 -2.36
N ASP A 4 2.75 -11.30 -2.19
CA ASP A 4 3.59 -10.71 -1.15
C ASP A 4 2.94 -10.91 0.23
N PHE A 5 1.60 -10.85 0.29
CA PHE A 5 0.82 -11.20 1.48
C PHE A 5 -0.65 -11.52 1.14
N GLU A 6 -1.39 -12.02 2.13
CA GLU A 6 -2.83 -12.27 2.05
C GLU A 6 -3.56 -11.60 3.22
N ILE A 7 -4.74 -11.03 2.95
CA ILE A 7 -5.63 -10.46 3.97
C ILE A 7 -7.03 -11.03 3.82
N LYS A 8 -7.78 -11.04 4.93
CA LYS A 8 -9.23 -11.24 4.91
C LYS A 8 -9.93 -9.88 4.85
N GLN A 9 -11.05 -9.81 4.14
CA GLN A 9 -12.00 -8.68 4.28
C GLN A 9 -12.32 -8.41 5.76
N GLY A 10 -12.31 -7.15 6.17
CA GLY A 10 -12.51 -6.78 7.55
C GLY A 10 -12.62 -5.27 7.78
N ARG A 11 -12.61 -4.90 9.06
CA ARG A 11 -12.82 -3.52 9.51
C ARG A 11 -11.61 -2.61 9.32
N SER A 12 -10.44 -3.14 8.96
CA SER A 12 -9.27 -2.31 8.75
C SER A 12 -8.20 -3.08 7.99
N PHE A 13 -7.35 -2.33 7.29
CA PHE A 13 -6.07 -2.77 6.77
C PHE A 13 -4.99 -1.83 7.29
N LYS A 14 -3.84 -2.40 7.67
CA LYS A 14 -2.62 -1.69 8.04
C LYS A 14 -1.42 -2.48 7.53
N ALA A 15 -0.46 -1.79 6.93
CA ALA A 15 0.83 -2.34 6.55
C ALA A 15 1.91 -1.29 6.76
N SER A 16 3.00 -1.68 7.41
CA SER A 16 4.18 -0.82 7.59
C SER A 16 5.20 -1.12 6.50
N GLY A 17 5.93 -0.09 6.07
CA GLY A 17 6.99 -0.21 5.09
C GLY A 17 8.14 0.76 5.37
N PHE A 18 9.28 0.48 4.75
CA PHE A 18 10.45 1.33 4.77
C PHE A 18 10.80 1.74 3.34
N ALA A 19 11.05 3.03 3.12
CA ALA A 19 11.66 3.51 1.89
C ALA A 19 13.17 3.25 1.97
N LEU A 20 13.70 2.50 1.00
CA LEU A 20 15.11 2.13 0.94
C LEU A 20 15.76 2.71 -0.32
N ASN A 21 17.08 2.89 -0.28
CA ASN A 21 17.91 3.14 -1.44
C ASN A 21 18.21 1.81 -2.19
N ASP A 22 18.84 1.89 -3.36
CA ASP A 22 19.24 0.72 -4.16
C ASP A 22 20.20 -0.25 -3.44
N ASP A 23 20.80 0.18 -2.32
CA ASP A 23 21.71 -0.60 -1.48
C ASP A 23 21.05 -1.12 -0.19
N ASP A 24 19.72 -1.11 -0.13
CA ASP A 24 18.88 -1.52 1.01
C ASP A 24 19.07 -0.68 2.29
N THR A 25 19.74 0.48 2.21
CA THR A 25 19.84 1.40 3.34
C THR A 25 18.59 2.28 3.47
N PRO A 26 18.21 2.69 4.70
CA PRO A 26 17.09 3.62 4.90
C PRO A 26 17.25 4.91 4.09
N ARG A 27 16.17 5.34 3.43
CA ARG A 27 16.12 6.59 2.67
C ARG A 27 15.31 7.65 3.42
N ASP A 28 15.87 8.86 3.52
CA ASP A 28 15.16 10.01 4.06
C ASP A 28 14.04 10.45 3.10
N ILE A 29 12.81 10.49 3.62
CA ILE A 29 11.60 10.85 2.87
C ILE A 29 10.97 12.17 3.37
N SER A 30 11.70 12.99 4.12
CA SER A 30 11.19 14.23 4.76
C SER A 30 10.54 15.22 3.80
N ASN A 31 10.96 15.23 2.53
CA ASN A 31 10.43 16.14 1.50
C ASN A 31 9.60 15.40 0.43
N ILE A 32 9.19 14.17 0.71
CA ILE A 32 8.49 13.30 -0.24
C ILE A 32 7.06 13.10 0.25
N ALA A 33 6.09 13.46 -0.59
CA ALA A 33 4.69 13.10 -0.33
C ALA A 33 4.40 11.72 -0.92
N LEU A 34 3.83 10.84 -0.09
CA LEU A 34 3.50 9.47 -0.46
C LEU A 34 2.00 9.31 -0.68
N HIS A 35 1.64 8.59 -1.74
CA HIS A 35 0.26 8.25 -2.06
C HIS A 35 0.17 6.79 -2.49
N SER A 36 -0.92 6.10 -2.16
CA SER A 36 -1.13 4.73 -2.62
C SER A 36 -2.59 4.45 -2.98
N HIS A 37 -2.77 3.64 -4.01
CA HIS A 37 -4.07 3.17 -4.46
C HIS A 37 -4.08 1.65 -4.58
N VAL A 38 -5.13 1.03 -4.06
CA VAL A 38 -5.42 -0.38 -4.36
C VAL A 38 -6.16 -0.46 -5.68
N ARG A 39 -5.73 -1.37 -6.56
CA ARG A 39 -6.32 -1.61 -7.88
C ARG A 39 -6.59 -3.09 -8.12
N ASP A 40 -7.56 -3.36 -9.00
CA ASP A 40 -7.80 -4.70 -9.52
C ASP A 40 -6.88 -5.01 -10.72
N LYS A 41 -6.94 -6.25 -11.22
CA LYS A 41 -6.17 -6.71 -12.40
C LYS A 41 -6.43 -5.94 -13.70
N ARG A 42 -7.50 -5.14 -13.76
CA ARG A 42 -7.82 -4.28 -14.92
C ARG A 42 -7.33 -2.84 -14.70
N GLY A 43 -6.59 -2.59 -13.62
CA GLY A 43 -6.13 -1.27 -13.22
C GLY A 43 -7.23 -0.38 -12.65
N ARG A 44 -8.43 -0.90 -12.35
CA ARG A 44 -9.51 -0.09 -11.77
C ARG A 44 -9.23 0.13 -10.29
N ARG A 45 -9.37 1.37 -9.83
CA ARG A 45 -9.18 1.73 -8.42
C ARG A 45 -10.26 1.08 -7.55
N VAL A 46 -9.83 0.32 -6.56
CA VAL A 46 -10.64 -0.29 -5.51
C VAL A 46 -10.70 0.64 -4.30
N ALA A 47 -9.56 1.17 -3.86
CA ALA A 47 -9.47 2.06 -2.71
C ALA A 47 -8.32 3.06 -2.84
N ILE A 48 -8.40 4.15 -2.07
CA ILE A 48 -7.27 5.02 -1.75
C ILE A 48 -6.82 4.64 -0.35
N LEU A 49 -5.52 4.46 -0.15
CA LEU A 49 -4.95 4.20 1.17
C LEU A 49 -4.54 5.52 1.81
N ASP A 50 -4.79 5.63 3.11
CA ASP A 50 -4.18 6.66 3.93
C ASP A 50 -2.71 6.29 4.15
N VAL A 51 -1.80 7.24 3.88
CA VAL A 51 -0.36 7.04 4.06
C VAL A 51 0.13 7.99 5.14
N ALA A 52 0.70 7.43 6.22
CA ALA A 52 1.27 8.19 7.32
C ALA A 52 2.79 7.95 7.38
N VAL A 53 3.58 9.03 7.32
CA VAL A 53 5.02 8.96 7.60
C VAL A 53 5.20 8.87 9.11
N ILE A 54 5.83 7.79 9.58
CA ILE A 54 6.05 7.50 11.00
C ILE A 54 7.38 8.10 11.45
N ASP A 55 8.44 7.84 10.68
CA ASP A 55 9.75 8.44 10.84
C ASP A 55 10.35 8.73 9.46
N ALA A 56 10.42 10.00 9.12
CA ALA A 56 10.88 10.44 7.81
C ALA A 56 12.37 10.15 7.57
N ILE A 57 13.21 10.19 8.62
CA ILE A 57 14.66 10.03 8.48
C ILE A 57 15.03 8.56 8.24
N SER A 58 14.32 7.63 8.87
CA SER A 58 14.49 6.20 8.64
C SER A 58 13.63 5.66 7.49
N GLY A 59 12.85 6.52 6.82
CA GLY A 59 12.00 6.12 5.71
C GLY A 59 10.77 5.31 6.11
N GLU A 60 10.39 5.29 7.40
CA GLU A 60 9.29 4.48 7.91
C GLU A 60 7.93 5.13 7.62
N TYR A 61 7.01 4.35 7.04
CA TYR A 61 5.63 4.77 6.79
C TYR A 61 4.63 3.64 7.05
N GLU A 62 3.37 4.02 7.24
CA GLU A 62 2.22 3.11 7.38
C GLU A 62 1.18 3.39 6.29
N LEU A 63 0.73 2.35 5.61
CA LEU A 63 -0.43 2.34 4.74
C LEU A 63 -1.64 1.85 5.53
N SER A 64 -2.79 2.50 5.39
CA SER A 64 -4.01 2.06 6.07
C SER A 64 -5.30 2.30 5.29
N ALA A 65 -6.33 1.51 5.63
CA ALA A 65 -7.70 1.72 5.21
C ALA A 65 -8.65 1.33 6.35
N ASN A 66 -9.72 2.12 6.55
CA ASN A 66 -10.68 1.93 7.64
C ASN A 66 -11.79 0.91 7.35
N ASP A 67 -11.82 0.32 6.16
CA ASP A 67 -12.76 -0.74 5.79
C ASP A 67 -12.27 -1.46 4.51
N THR A 68 -12.20 -2.78 4.56
CA THR A 68 -11.90 -3.63 3.40
C THR A 68 -13.04 -4.58 3.05
N THR A 69 -14.20 -4.49 3.72
CA THR A 69 -15.35 -5.38 3.49
C THR A 69 -15.91 -5.28 2.08
N SER A 70 -15.74 -4.13 1.42
CA SER A 70 -16.15 -3.91 0.03
C SER A 70 -15.08 -4.25 -1.01
N TRP A 71 -13.85 -4.58 -0.59
CA TRP A 71 -12.78 -4.93 -1.52
C TRP A 71 -13.08 -6.28 -2.15
N PRO A 72 -13.06 -6.41 -3.49
CA PRO A 72 -13.45 -7.67 -4.13
C PRO A 72 -12.47 -8.79 -3.76
N PRO A 73 -12.96 -10.00 -3.40
CA PRO A 73 -12.09 -11.14 -3.18
C PRO A 73 -11.26 -11.47 -4.42
N GLY A 74 -10.03 -11.94 -4.19
CA GLY A 74 -9.06 -12.28 -5.23
C GLY A 74 -7.82 -11.40 -5.18
N THR A 75 -7.09 -11.34 -6.30
CA THR A 75 -5.81 -10.63 -6.40
C THR A 75 -6.01 -9.14 -6.62
N LEU A 76 -5.39 -8.34 -5.76
CA LEU A 76 -5.29 -6.90 -5.84
C LEU A 76 -3.83 -6.46 -5.88
N TYR A 77 -3.65 -5.21 -6.28
CA TYR A 77 -2.35 -4.60 -6.55
C TYR A 77 -2.29 -3.25 -5.86
N LEU A 78 -1.13 -2.90 -5.33
CA LEU A 78 -0.84 -1.54 -4.90
C LEU A 78 0.61 -1.19 -5.23
N ASP A 79 0.87 0.10 -5.35
CA ASP A 79 2.20 0.69 -5.42
C ASP A 79 2.18 1.97 -4.57
N ILE A 80 3.34 2.61 -4.43
CA ILE A 80 3.47 3.93 -3.83
C ILE A 80 3.87 4.90 -4.93
N LEU A 81 3.10 5.99 -5.04
CA LEU A 81 3.45 7.16 -5.80
C LEU A 81 4.15 8.14 -4.87
N GLU A 82 5.39 8.44 -5.21
CA GLU A 82 6.22 9.45 -4.56
C GLU A 82 6.13 10.76 -5.35
N LEU A 83 5.95 11.85 -4.62
CA LEU A 83 6.00 13.21 -5.15
C LEU A 83 7.10 13.98 -4.46
N GLU A 84 8.15 14.31 -5.20
CA GLU A 84 9.28 15.11 -4.73
C GLU A 84 9.54 16.24 -5.74
N ASN A 85 9.51 17.49 -5.28
CA ASN A 85 9.76 18.66 -6.14
C ASN A 85 8.92 18.73 -7.44
N GLY A 86 7.74 18.10 -7.44
CA GLY A 86 6.85 18.02 -8.61
C GLY A 86 7.13 16.84 -9.55
N GLU A 87 8.21 16.09 -9.32
CA GLU A 87 8.48 14.84 -10.02
C GLU A 87 7.69 13.69 -9.40
N LYS A 88 7.33 12.73 -10.25
CA LYS A 88 6.50 11.58 -9.89
C LYS A 88 7.28 10.30 -10.10
N THR A 89 7.45 9.53 -9.04
CA THR A 89 8.12 8.23 -9.09
C THR A 89 7.17 7.15 -8.55
N LEU A 90 7.12 6.00 -9.22
CA LEU A 90 6.35 4.84 -8.77
C LEU A 90 7.32 3.81 -8.20
N THR A 91 6.96 3.24 -7.05
CA THR A 91 7.69 2.09 -6.49
C THR A 91 7.32 0.80 -7.22
N GLU A 92 7.94 -0.31 -6.81
CA GLU A 92 7.51 -1.64 -7.21
C GLU A 92 6.02 -1.88 -6.85
N THR A 93 5.38 -2.75 -7.63
CA THR A 93 4.00 -3.15 -7.40
C THR A 93 3.97 -4.33 -6.43
N ILE A 94 3.26 -4.15 -5.33
CA ILE A 94 2.94 -5.18 -4.35
C ILE A 94 1.64 -5.88 -4.77
N VAL A 95 1.69 -7.21 -4.83
CA VAL A 95 0.59 -8.10 -5.23
C VAL A 95 0.10 -8.87 -4.03
N PHE A 96 -1.17 -8.68 -3.66
CA PHE A 96 -1.74 -9.34 -2.50
C PHE A 96 -3.11 -9.95 -2.80
N LYS A 97 -3.53 -10.88 -1.93
CA LYS A 97 -4.81 -11.56 -2.05
C LYS A 97 -5.77 -11.09 -0.97
N VAL A 98 -7.02 -10.84 -1.35
CA VAL A 98 -8.14 -10.59 -0.44
C VAL A 98 -9.04 -11.83 -0.39
N GLU A 99 -9.27 -12.35 0.82
CA GLU A 99 -10.18 -13.46 1.06
C GLU A 99 -11.55 -12.97 1.55
N GLU A 100 -12.62 -13.65 1.12
CA GLU A 100 -13.99 -13.34 1.54
C GLU A 100 -14.16 -13.56 3.04
N ALA A 101 -14.91 -12.66 3.69
CA ALA A 101 -15.26 -12.86 5.09
C ALA A 101 -16.24 -14.04 5.26
N ILE A 102 -15.81 -15.10 5.95
CA ILE A 102 -16.66 -16.28 6.24
C ILE A 102 -17.86 -15.89 7.12
N THR A 103 -17.63 -15.05 8.13
CA THR A 103 -18.69 -14.53 9.00
C THR A 103 -19.21 -13.23 8.40
N ARG A 104 -20.46 -13.25 7.94
CA ARG A 104 -21.15 -12.06 7.42
C ARG A 104 -21.67 -11.24 8.61
N LEU A 105 -21.45 -9.93 8.57
CA LEU A 105 -21.99 -8.96 9.53
C LEU A 105 -23.37 -8.46 9.07
#